data_AF-A0A962JTP5-F1
#
_entry.id   AF-A0A962JTP5-F1
#
_cell.length_a   1.000
_cell.length_b   1.000
_cell.length_c   1.000
_cell.angle_alpha   90.00
_cell.angle_beta   90.00
_cell.angle_gamma   90.00
#
_symmetry.space_group_name_H-M   'P 1'
#
loop_
_entity.id
_entity.type
_entity.pdbx_description
1 polymer ?
#
loop_
_entity_poly.entity_id
_entity_poly.type
_entity_poly.pdbx_seq_one_letter_code
_entity_poly.pdbx_strand_id
1 'polypeptide(L)' 'QIELVKSVDPSDPRAIYKVDALSGATLTSNGVENLIRFWIGEKGFGSYLANLRAGEV' A
#
# COMPACT_ATOMS: atom_id res chain seq x y z
N GLN A 1 0.50 4.02 5.77
CA GLN A 1 1.50 3.36 4.90
C GLN A 1 1.06 1.92 4.73
N ILE A 2 0.97 1.43 3.49
CA ILE A 2 0.57 0.05 3.19
C ILE A 2 1.75 -0.91 3.45
N GLU A 3 1.45 -2.06 4.05
CA GLU A 3 2.43 -3.10 4.40
C GLU A 3 1.91 -4.48 4.01
N LEU A 4 2.78 -5.30 3.41
CA LEU A 4 2.48 -6.71 3.16
C LEU A 4 3.03 -7.56 4.31
N VAL A 5 2.17 -8.32 4.98
CA VAL A 5 2.49 -9.15 6.15
C VAL A 5 2.12 -10.60 5.90
N LYS A 6 2.79 -11.55 6.56
CA LYS A 6 2.54 -13.00 6.34
C LYS A 6 1.06 -13.39 6.50
N SER A 7 0.40 -12.81 7.50
CA SER A 7 -1.04 -12.90 7.70
C SER A 7 -1.47 -11.70 8.54
N VAL A 8 -2.53 -11.02 8.12
CA VAL A 8 -3.07 -9.85 8.83
C VAL A 8 -3.76 -10.32 10.11
N ASP A 9 -3.39 -9.72 11.23
CA ASP A 9 -4.11 -9.85 12.50
C ASP A 9 -5.31 -8.89 12.49
N PRO A 10 -6.57 -9.39 12.54
CA PRO A 10 -7.75 -8.55 12.54
C PRO A 10 -7.90 -7.66 13.78
N SER A 11 -7.21 -7.99 14.87
CA SER A 11 -7.23 -7.19 16.11
C SER A 11 -6.27 -6.00 16.08
N ASP A 12 -5.36 -5.93 15.11
CA ASP A 12 -4.45 -4.80 14.93
C ASP A 12 -5.25 -3.56 14.49
N PRO A 13 -5.19 -2.43 15.21
CA PRO A 13 -5.84 -1.17 14.79
C PRO A 13 -5.39 -0.66 13.41
N ARG A 14 -4.25 -1.13 12.91
CA ARG A 14 -3.70 -0.81 11.57
C ARG A 14 -4.00 -1.89 10.53
N ALA A 15 -4.82 -2.90 10.83
CA ALA A 15 -5.17 -3.98 9.90
C ALA A 15 -5.67 -3.46 8.55
N ILE A 16 -6.39 -2.33 8.54
CA ILE A 16 -6.88 -1.68 7.31
C ILE A 16 -5.77 -1.24 6.33
N TYR A 17 -4.53 -1.11 6.79
CA TYR A 17 -3.37 -0.77 5.97
C TYR A 17 -2.43 -1.96 5.74
N LYS A 18 -2.84 -3.17 6.14
CA LYS A 18 -2.06 -4.39 5.97
C LYS A 18 -2.73 -5.32 4.97
N VAL A 19 -1.92 -6.04 4.21
CA VAL A 19 -2.37 -7.02 3.21
C VAL A 19 -1.59 -8.30 3.39
N ASP A 20 -2.24 -9.45 3.22
CA ASP A 20 -1.56 -10.75 3.24
C ASP A 20 -0.51 -10.85 2.12
N ALA A 21 0.70 -11.27 2.49
CA ALA A 21 1.80 -11.52 1.59
C ALA A 21 1.69 -12.91 0.96
N LEU A 22 2.30 -13.08 -0.22
CA LEU A 22 2.31 -14.36 -0.91
C LEU A 22 3.35 -15.31 -0.27
N SER A 23 2.87 -16.41 0.33
CA SER A 23 3.75 -17.41 0.95
C SER A 23 4.74 -18.00 -0.05
N GLY A 24 6.01 -18.05 0.32
CA GLY A 24 7.10 -18.52 -0.54
C GLY A 24 7.58 -17.52 -1.60
N ALA A 25 6.97 -16.33 -1.68
CA ALA A 25 7.29 -15.31 -2.67
C ALA A 25 7.59 -13.95 -2.02
N THR A 26 8.53 -13.95 -1.06
CA THR A 26 8.91 -12.75 -0.30
C THR A 26 9.39 -11.62 -1.21
N LEU A 27 10.23 -11.90 -2.21
CA LEU A 27 10.73 -10.87 -3.14
C LEU A 27 9.62 -10.27 -3.98
N THR A 28 8.67 -11.08 -4.44
CA THR A 28 7.48 -10.61 -5.16
C THR A 28 6.62 -9.71 -4.29
N SER A 29 6.37 -10.13 -3.03
CA SER A 29 5.59 -9.33 -2.08
C SER A 29 6.27 -7.99 -1.80
N ASN A 30 7.59 -7.97 -1.57
CA ASN A 30 8.35 -6.73 -1.41
C ASN A 30 8.30 -5.86 -2.68
N GLY A 31 8.33 -6.46 -3.87
CA GLY A 31 8.17 -5.76 -5.14
C GLY A 31 6.83 -5.05 -5.25
N VAL A 32 5.73 -5.73 -4.89
CA VAL A 32 4.38 -5.15 -4.86
C VAL A 32 4.28 -4.01 -3.83
N GLU A 33 4.84 -4.19 -2.64
CA GLU A 33 4.87 -3.14 -1.61
C GLU A 33 5.59 -1.88 -2.13
N ASN A 34 6.75 -2.04 -2.76
CA ASN A 34 7.52 -0.93 -3.32
C ASN A 34 6.82 -0.27 -4.52
N LEU A 35 6.18 -1.06 -5.39
CA LEU A 35 5.39 -0.58 -6.52
C LEU A 35 4.29 0.38 -6.04
N ILE A 36 3.52 -0.06 -5.05
CA ILE A 36 2.43 0.73 -4.48
C ILE A 36 2.99 2.01 -3.86
N ARG A 37 4.03 1.91 -3.01
CA ARG A 37 4.66 3.07 -2.35
C ARG A 37 5.14 4.13 -3.33
N PHE A 38 5.74 3.71 -4.45
CA PHE A 38 6.20 4.64 -5.47
C PHE A 38 5.03 5.35 -6.15
N TRP A 39 4.05 4.60 -6.66
CA TRP A 39 2.97 5.15 -7.47
C TRP A 39 1.97 5.99 -6.67
N ILE A 40 1.81 5.78 -5.37
CA ILE A 40 0.98 6.65 -4.53
C ILE A 40 1.78 7.79 -3.89
N GLY A 41 3.10 7.80 -4.06
CA GLY A 41 3.99 8.83 -3.55
C GLY A 41 4.02 10.09 -4.42
N GLU A 42 4.82 11.06 -3.99
CA GLU A 42 4.97 12.37 -4.63
C GLU A 42 5.41 12.28 -6.10
N LYS A 43 6.29 11.33 -6.43
CA LYS A 43 6.79 11.11 -7.80
C LYS A 43 5.85 10.27 -8.68
N GLY A 44 4.73 9.81 -8.12
CA GLY A 44 3.70 9.06 -8.82
C GLY A 44 2.41 9.88 -8.93
N PHE A 45 1.29 9.24 -8.59
CA PHE A 45 -0.04 9.85 -8.58
C PHE A 45 -0.37 10.60 -7.29
N GLY A 46 0.58 10.77 -6.35
CA GLY A 46 0.30 11.39 -5.04
C GLY A 46 -0.42 12.73 -5.15
N SER A 47 0.08 13.64 -5.99
CA SER A 47 -0.54 14.96 -6.20
C SER A 47 -1.92 14.85 -6.85
N TYR A 48 -2.07 13.97 -7.85
CA TYR A 48 -3.36 13.73 -8.50
C TYR A 48 -4.41 13.22 -7.51
N LEU A 49 -4.04 12.24 -6.67
CA LEU A 49 -4.92 11.67 -5.65
C LEU A 49 -5.29 12.70 -4.57
N ALA A 50 -4.39 13.62 -4.25
CA ALA A 50 -4.65 14.72 -3.32
C ALA A 50 -5.73 15.68 -3.88
N ASN A 51 -5.57 16.10 -5.14
CA ASN A 51 -6.55 16.97 -5.81
C ASN A 51 -7.91 16.27 -5.96
N LEU A 52 -7.91 14.99 -6.33
CA LEU A 52 -9.12 14.16 -6.42
C LEU A 52 -9.86 14.11 -5.06
N ARG A 53 -9.13 13.96 -3.95
CA ARG A 53 -9.71 13.96 -2.61
C ARG A 53 -10.26 15.34 -2.21
N ALA A 54 -9.67 16.42 -2.71
CA ALA A 54 -10.14 17.79 -2.49
C ALA A 54 -11.37 18.14 -3.34
N GLY A 55 -11.74 17.30 -4.32
CA GLY A 55 -12.86 17.56 -5.24
C GLY A 55 -12.48 18.47 -6.42
N GLU A 56 -11.18 18.63 -6.68
CA GLU A 56 -10.63 19.45 -7.76
C GLU A 56 -10.44 18.60 -9.03
N VAL A 57 -11.55 18.18 -9.65
CA VAL A 57 -11.56 17.38 -10.89
C VAL A 57 -12.17 18.17 -12.04
#